data_AF-A0A956S4S3-F1
#
_entry.id   AF-A0A956S4S3-F1
#
_cell.length_a   1.000
_cell.length_b   1.000
_cell.length_c   1.000
_cell.angle_alpha   90.00
_cell.angle_beta   90.00
_cell.angle_gamma   90.00
#
_symmetry.space_group_name_H-M   'P 1'
#
loop_
_entity.id
_entity.type
_entity.pdbx_description
1 polymer ?
#
loop_
_entity_poly.entity_id
_entity_poly.type
_entity_poly.pdbx_seq_one_letter_code
_entity_poly.pdbx_strand_id
1 'polypeptide(L)'
;LAALQRTVYLVGPAMNWGTMTGYADPIVWLDDFYAAYKSANAGREPKIDYLAFHWYDYGLEAQLDRLKKYGKKIWITEMANWNAQIDSYQKQIQQMQDMVAICESRDDVFRYAWFIGRGAENKYSNLFNSDPGELNNLGTLYVNLPYSK
;
A
#
# COMPACT_ATOMS: atom_id res chain seq x y z
N LEU A 1 11.59 -15.89 -18.29
CA LEU A 1 10.85 -16.07 -17.02
C LEU A 1 10.11 -17.40 -16.99
N ALA A 2 9.14 -17.64 -17.88
CA ALA A 2 8.47 -18.95 -17.99
C ALA A 2 9.44 -20.11 -18.31
N ALA A 3 10.37 -19.92 -19.25
CA ALA A 3 11.43 -20.90 -19.56
C ALA A 3 12.45 -21.12 -18.42
N LEU A 4 12.43 -20.28 -17.38
CA LEU A 4 13.27 -20.41 -16.19
C LEU A 4 12.44 -20.89 -14.96
N GLN A 5 11.19 -21.31 -15.17
CA GLN A 5 10.23 -21.65 -14.10
C GLN A 5 10.04 -20.53 -13.05
N ARG A 6 10.25 -19.27 -13.45
CA ARG A 6 10.00 -18.11 -12.61
C ARG A 6 8.67 -17.49 -12.99
N THR A 7 7.63 -17.84 -12.23
CA THR A 7 6.32 -17.19 -12.33
C THR A 7 6.43 -15.79 -11.74
N VAL A 8 5.97 -14.79 -12.49
CA VAL A 8 5.80 -13.41 -11.99
C VAL A 8 4.31 -13.10 -12.05
N TYR A 9 3.80 -12.60 -10.93
CA TYR A 9 2.43 -12.10 -10.81
C TYR A 9 2.40 -10.61 -11.10
N LEU A 10 1.34 -10.16 -11.78
CA LEU A 10 1.08 -8.74 -12.03
C LEU A 10 0.42 -8.13 -10.80
N VAL A 11 1.23 -7.36 -10.06
CA VAL A 11 0.81 -6.63 -8.85
C VAL A 11 0.62 -5.16 -9.24
N GLY A 12 -0.63 -4.73 -9.36
CA GLY A 12 -0.99 -3.36 -9.69
C GLY A 12 -2.26 -3.26 -10.53
N PRO A 13 -2.58 -2.05 -11.03
CA PRO A 13 -1.85 -0.79 -10.81
C PRO A 13 -1.80 -0.37 -9.33
N ALA A 14 -0.80 0.43 -8.94
CA ALA A 14 -0.66 0.94 -7.58
C ALA A 14 -1.51 2.21 -7.40
N MET A 15 -2.65 2.06 -6.72
CA MET A 15 -3.65 3.11 -6.60
C MET A 15 -3.42 4.00 -5.38
N ASN A 16 -3.91 5.24 -5.44
CA ASN A 16 -4.01 6.21 -4.34
C ASN A 16 -5.13 7.22 -4.69
N TRP A 17 -5.43 8.19 -3.83
CA TRP A 17 -6.09 9.42 -4.31
C TRP A 17 -5.18 10.13 -5.30
N GLY A 18 -5.69 10.28 -6.52
CA GLY A 18 -5.00 10.93 -7.62
C GLY A 18 -5.25 12.43 -7.68
N THR A 19 -4.48 13.09 -8.54
CA THR A 19 -4.66 14.50 -8.91
C THR A 19 -5.10 14.67 -10.36
N MET A 20 -5.22 13.57 -11.11
CA MET A 20 -5.69 13.58 -12.49
C MET A 20 -7.16 14.04 -12.54
N THR A 21 -7.46 15.04 -13.36
CA THR A 21 -8.82 15.57 -13.52
C THR A 21 -9.79 14.45 -13.92
N GLY A 22 -10.89 14.31 -13.18
CA GLY A 22 -11.89 13.25 -13.38
C GLY A 22 -11.52 11.89 -12.76
N TYR A 23 -10.27 11.71 -12.33
CA TYR A 23 -9.72 10.44 -11.84
C TYR A 23 -8.98 10.58 -10.51
N ALA A 24 -9.44 11.50 -9.65
CA ALA A 24 -8.94 11.57 -8.28
C ALA A 24 -9.28 10.28 -7.52
N ASP A 25 -10.52 9.78 -7.69
CA ASP A 25 -10.97 8.56 -7.03
C ASP A 25 -10.40 7.31 -7.70
N PRO A 26 -9.64 6.45 -6.98
CA PRO A 26 -9.08 5.24 -7.56
C PRO A 26 -10.15 4.26 -8.05
N ILE A 27 -11.38 4.29 -7.50
CA ILE A 27 -12.49 3.45 -7.99
C ILE A 27 -12.94 3.90 -9.37
N VAL A 28 -13.06 5.21 -9.60
CA VAL A 28 -13.44 5.76 -10.90
C VAL A 28 -12.38 5.42 -11.95
N TRP A 29 -11.10 5.61 -11.60
CA TRP A 29 -10.01 5.27 -12.52
C TRP A 29 -9.96 3.77 -12.84
N LEU A 30 -10.10 2.89 -11.84
CA LEU A 30 -10.06 1.44 -12.06
C LEU A 30 -11.27 0.96 -12.86
N ASP A 31 -12.46 1.50 -12.62
CA ASP A 31 -13.66 1.17 -13.41
C ASP A 31 -13.44 1.48 -14.90
N ASP A 32 -12.94 2.67 -15.20
CA ASP A 32 -12.67 3.10 -16.57
C ASP A 32 -11.51 2.32 -17.20
N PHE A 33 -10.48 1.96 -16.43
CA PHE A 33 -9.41 1.08 -16.89
C PHE A 33 -9.95 -0.31 -17.29
N TYR A 34 -10.79 -0.92 -16.46
CA TYR A 34 -11.43 -2.19 -16.77
C TYR A 34 -12.31 -2.10 -18.02
N ALA A 35 -13.12 -1.05 -18.14
CA ALA A 35 -13.99 -0.83 -19.30
C ALA A 35 -13.19 -0.63 -20.60
N ALA A 36 -12.14 0.19 -20.55
CA ALA A 36 -11.25 0.44 -21.68
C ALA A 36 -10.54 -0.83 -22.13
N TYR A 37 -9.99 -1.62 -21.19
CA TYR A 37 -9.34 -2.88 -21.53
C TYR A 37 -10.33 -3.88 -22.15
N LYS A 38 -11.53 -4.04 -21.57
CA LYS A 38 -12.58 -4.91 -22.11
C LYS A 38 -12.96 -4.53 -23.54
N SER A 39 -13.16 -3.24 -23.80
CA SER A 39 -13.49 -2.70 -25.12
C SER A 39 -12.42 -3.05 -26.17
N ALA A 40 -11.14 -2.93 -25.79
CA ALA A 40 -10.02 -3.26 -26.67
C ALA A 40 -9.72 -4.77 -26.80
N ASN A 41 -10.28 -5.63 -25.95
CA ASN A 41 -9.90 -7.04 -25.83
C ASN A 41 -11.10 -8.00 -25.85
N ALA A 42 -12.09 -7.73 -26.71
CA ALA A 42 -13.26 -8.60 -26.93
C ALA A 42 -13.99 -8.98 -25.62
N GLY A 43 -14.12 -8.02 -24.70
CA GLY A 43 -14.79 -8.20 -23.41
C GLY A 43 -13.95 -8.89 -22.32
N ARG A 44 -12.71 -9.31 -22.63
CA ARG A 44 -11.82 -9.93 -21.63
C ARG A 44 -11.38 -8.91 -20.59
N GLU A 45 -11.33 -9.33 -19.32
CA GLU A 45 -10.78 -8.52 -18.23
C GLU A 45 -9.25 -8.37 -18.30
N PRO A 46 -8.70 -7.25 -17.79
CA PRO A 46 -7.26 -7.12 -17.62
C PRO A 46 -6.74 -8.18 -16.65
N LYS A 47 -5.55 -8.71 -16.92
CA LYS A 47 -4.88 -9.60 -15.97
C LYS A 47 -4.34 -8.79 -14.80
N ILE A 48 -5.00 -8.91 -13.66
CA ILE A 48 -4.57 -8.40 -12.37
C ILE A 48 -4.56 -9.58 -11.41
N ASP A 49 -3.36 -9.99 -11.01
CA ASP A 49 -3.17 -11.07 -10.03
C ASP A 49 -3.34 -10.53 -8.61
N TYR A 50 -2.82 -9.32 -8.35
CA TYR A 50 -3.04 -8.53 -7.13
C TYR A 50 -3.22 -7.05 -7.48
N LEU A 51 -4.05 -6.33 -6.74
CA LEU A 51 -4.02 -4.86 -6.78
C LEU A 51 -2.90 -4.33 -5.89
N ALA A 52 -2.38 -3.14 -6.20
CA ALA A 52 -1.48 -2.43 -5.31
C ALA A 52 -2.13 -1.14 -4.79
N PHE A 53 -1.77 -0.71 -3.59
CA PHE A 53 -2.31 0.49 -2.97
C PHE A 53 -1.25 1.25 -2.19
N HIS A 54 -1.25 2.57 -2.31
CA HIS A 54 -0.41 3.48 -1.54
C HIS A 54 -1.33 4.35 -0.68
N TRP A 55 -0.99 4.53 0.60
CA TRP A 55 -1.82 5.33 1.50
C TRP A 55 -1.00 6.06 2.56
N TYR A 56 -1.31 7.34 2.75
CA TYR A 56 -0.53 8.26 3.58
C TYR A 56 -1.35 9.00 4.65
N ASP A 57 -2.53 8.47 4.99
CA ASP A 57 -3.49 9.13 5.88
C ASP A 57 -4.21 8.09 6.76
N TYR A 58 -5.10 8.57 7.63
CA TYR A 58 -6.09 7.76 8.32
C TYR A 58 -7.02 7.04 7.33
N GLY A 59 -7.75 6.04 7.82
CA GLY A 59 -8.80 5.37 7.03
C GLY A 59 -8.29 4.35 6.02
N LEU A 60 -7.08 3.78 6.22
CA LEU A 60 -6.54 2.70 5.39
C LEU A 60 -7.56 1.55 5.23
N GLU A 61 -8.13 1.05 6.32
CA GLU A 61 -9.11 -0.05 6.29
C GLU A 61 -10.32 0.27 5.40
N ALA A 62 -10.87 1.48 5.53
CA ALA A 62 -11.99 1.93 4.71
C ALA A 62 -11.63 2.01 3.22
N GLN A 63 -10.40 2.39 2.87
CA GLN A 63 -9.96 2.37 1.46
C GLN A 63 -9.81 0.93 0.94
N LEU A 64 -9.25 0.03 1.74
CA LEU A 64 -9.14 -1.39 1.37
C LEU A 64 -10.53 -2.02 1.18
N ASP A 65 -11.52 -1.65 2.01
CA ASP A 65 -12.90 -2.10 1.84
C ASP A 65 -13.56 -1.62 0.54
N ARG A 66 -13.25 -0.41 0.08
CA ARG A 66 -13.70 0.06 -1.23
C ARG A 66 -13.10 -0.77 -2.37
N LEU A 67 -11.84 -1.16 -2.25
CA LEU A 67 -11.13 -1.97 -3.25
C LEU A 67 -11.58 -3.43 -3.31
N LYS A 68 -12.29 -3.94 -2.27
CA LYS A 68 -12.92 -5.27 -2.31
C LYS A 68 -13.85 -5.46 -3.51
N LYS A 69 -14.38 -4.36 -4.07
CA LYS A 69 -15.16 -4.33 -5.31
C LYS A 69 -14.54 -5.17 -6.45
N TYR A 70 -13.21 -5.20 -6.55
CA TYR A 70 -12.52 -5.89 -7.65
C TYR A 70 -12.18 -7.36 -7.36
N GLY A 71 -12.48 -7.86 -6.15
CA GLY A 71 -12.25 -9.25 -5.76
C GLY A 71 -10.79 -9.69 -5.85
N LYS A 72 -9.85 -8.76 -5.65
CA LYS A 72 -8.39 -9.00 -5.69
C LYS A 72 -7.79 -8.94 -4.30
N LYS A 73 -6.80 -9.79 -4.04
CA LYS A 73 -5.87 -9.56 -2.94
C LYS A 73 -5.01 -8.33 -3.23
N ILE A 74 -4.54 -7.67 -2.18
CA ILE A 74 -3.92 -6.34 -2.23
C ILE A 74 -2.49 -6.41 -1.69
N TRP A 75 -1.59 -5.69 -2.35
CA TRP A 75 -0.29 -5.33 -1.80
C TRP A 75 -0.32 -3.84 -1.44
N ILE A 76 -0.11 -3.50 -0.18
CA ILE A 76 0.05 -2.09 0.21
C ILE A 76 1.52 -1.73 0.02
N THR A 77 1.88 -1.29 -1.18
CA THR A 77 3.30 -1.12 -1.58
C THR A 77 3.94 0.15 -1.03
N GLU A 78 3.15 1.08 -0.49
CA GLU A 78 3.63 2.19 0.34
C GLU A 78 2.59 2.52 1.41
N MET A 79 3.03 2.63 2.67
CA MET A 79 2.19 3.19 3.73
C MET A 79 2.96 3.93 4.81
N ALA A 80 2.38 5.02 5.28
CA ALA A 80 2.72 5.75 6.50
C ALA A 80 1.50 6.64 6.85
N ASN A 81 1.50 7.36 7.97
CA ASN A 81 0.52 8.44 8.17
C ASN A 81 1.23 9.79 8.17
N TRP A 82 0.97 10.59 7.13
CA TRP A 82 1.55 11.92 6.90
C TRP A 82 0.52 13.05 7.05
N ASN A 83 -0.67 12.71 7.57
CA ASN A 83 -1.70 13.68 7.95
C ASN A 83 -1.10 14.76 8.86
N ALA A 84 -1.60 16.00 8.73
CA ALA A 84 -1.13 17.14 9.52
C ALA A 84 -1.29 16.93 11.05
N GLN A 85 -2.16 16.03 11.49
CA GLN A 85 -2.36 15.68 12.89
C GLN A 85 -1.24 14.78 13.46
N ILE A 86 -0.42 14.16 12.60
CA ILE A 86 0.79 13.41 12.99
C ILE A 86 1.96 14.38 13.19
N ASP A 87 1.84 15.19 14.22
CA ASP A 87 2.78 16.26 14.58
C ASP A 87 3.91 15.81 15.52
N SER A 88 3.92 14.52 15.91
CA SER A 88 4.91 13.97 16.83
C SER A 88 5.30 12.53 16.49
N TYR A 89 6.49 12.16 16.94
CA TYR A 89 7.04 10.81 16.77
C TYR A 89 6.16 9.72 17.40
N GLN A 90 5.61 9.98 18.59
CA GLN A 90 4.73 9.06 19.30
C GLN A 90 3.43 8.79 18.53
N LYS A 91 2.87 9.80 17.85
CA LYS A 91 1.71 9.60 16.98
C LYS A 91 2.05 8.74 15.77
N GLN A 92 3.26 8.87 15.20
CA GLN A 92 3.68 8.02 14.09
C GLN A 92 3.90 6.57 14.53
N ILE A 93 4.42 6.35 15.74
CA ILE A 93 4.50 5.01 16.36
C ILE A 93 3.10 4.38 16.45
N GLN A 94 2.12 5.11 16.99
CA GLN A 94 0.77 4.59 17.13
C GLN A 94 0.17 4.24 15.77
N GLN A 95 0.34 5.12 14.77
CA GLN A 95 -0.15 4.84 13.42
C GLN A 95 0.53 3.65 12.75
N MET A 96 1.84 3.45 12.96
CA MET A 96 2.50 2.23 12.48
C MET A 96 1.86 0.98 13.09
N GLN A 97 1.62 0.97 14.40
CA GLN A 97 0.99 -0.17 15.09
C GLN A 97 -0.40 -0.45 14.51
N ASP A 98 -1.22 0.59 14.37
CA ASP A 98 -2.59 0.48 13.86
C ASP A 98 -2.61 -0.04 12.41
N MET A 99 -1.80 0.56 11.53
CA MET A 99 -1.76 0.18 10.11
C MET A 99 -1.20 -1.23 9.89
N VAL A 100 -0.17 -1.63 10.64
CA VAL A 100 0.36 -3.00 10.58
C VAL A 100 -0.68 -4.00 11.10
N ALA A 101 -1.37 -3.70 12.21
CA ALA A 101 -2.45 -4.55 12.71
C ALA A 101 -3.60 -4.72 11.70
N ILE A 102 -3.99 -3.65 11.00
CA ILE A 102 -4.95 -3.74 9.88
C ILE A 102 -4.43 -4.67 8.79
N CYS A 103 -3.17 -4.52 8.37
CA CYS A 103 -2.61 -5.36 7.32
C CYS A 103 -2.53 -6.84 7.73
N GLU A 104 -2.15 -7.13 8.98
CA GLU A 104 -1.99 -8.48 9.50
C GLU A 104 -3.31 -9.19 9.84
N SER A 105 -4.39 -8.44 10.05
CA SER A 105 -5.72 -9.01 10.37
C SER A 105 -6.56 -9.35 9.13
N ARG A 106 -6.15 -8.91 7.94
CA ARG A 106 -6.94 -9.00 6.72
C ARG A 106 -6.45 -10.12 5.80
N ASP A 107 -7.36 -11.00 5.40
CA ASP A 107 -7.10 -12.11 4.48
C ASP A 107 -6.88 -11.68 3.02
N ASP A 108 -7.40 -10.50 2.68
CA ASP A 108 -7.25 -9.84 1.39
C ASP A 108 -5.97 -9.03 1.25
N VAL A 109 -5.19 -8.84 2.33
CA VAL A 109 -3.85 -8.23 2.28
C VAL A 109 -2.81 -9.33 2.16
N PHE A 110 -2.02 -9.30 1.08
CA PHE A 110 -0.96 -10.29 0.85
C PHE A 110 0.41 -9.83 1.35
N ARG A 111 0.75 -8.55 1.12
CA ARG A 111 2.00 -7.92 1.53
C ARG A 111 1.79 -6.44 1.78
N TYR A 112 2.65 -5.84 2.59
CA TYR A 112 2.71 -4.41 2.79
C TYR A 112 4.16 -3.94 2.92
N ALA A 113 4.39 -2.65 2.68
CA ALA A 113 5.71 -2.02 2.78
C ALA A 113 5.58 -0.63 3.40
N TRP A 114 6.30 -0.41 4.51
CA TRP A 114 6.36 0.89 5.16
C TRP A 114 7.19 1.89 4.35
N PHE A 115 6.71 3.13 4.28
CA PHE A 115 7.40 4.25 3.65
C PHE A 115 7.99 5.20 4.71
N ILE A 116 9.30 5.23 4.94
CA ILE A 116 10.39 4.74 4.09
C ILE A 116 11.60 4.35 4.94
N GLY A 117 12.60 3.69 4.35
CA GLY A 117 13.88 3.46 5.00
C GLY A 117 14.55 4.76 5.48
N ARG A 118 14.85 5.68 4.55
CA ARG A 118 15.35 7.03 4.84
C ARG A 118 14.78 8.01 3.82
N GLY A 119 14.34 9.17 4.29
CA GLY A 119 13.85 10.28 3.48
C GLY A 119 14.15 11.63 4.14
N ALA A 120 14.09 12.70 3.35
CA ALA A 120 14.30 14.07 3.81
C ALA A 120 13.02 14.70 4.41
N GLU A 121 11.90 13.97 4.36
CA GLU A 121 10.59 14.39 4.84
C GLU A 121 10.56 14.50 6.37
N ASN A 122 10.10 15.63 6.90
CA ASN A 122 9.86 15.79 8.34
C ASN A 122 8.52 15.17 8.74
N LYS A 123 8.42 13.84 8.61
CA LYS A 123 7.19 13.04 8.81
C LYS A 123 7.36 11.90 9.81
N TYR A 124 8.49 11.88 10.51
CA TYR A 124 8.82 10.86 11.52
C TYR A 124 8.80 9.41 11.01
N SER A 125 8.80 9.16 9.69
CA SER A 125 8.55 7.82 9.12
C SER A 125 9.80 7.08 8.66
N ASN A 126 11.00 7.62 8.88
CA ASN A 126 12.24 6.91 8.58
C ASN A 126 12.41 5.69 9.50
N LEU A 127 12.86 4.56 8.96
CA LEU A 127 13.17 3.35 9.75
C LEU A 127 14.65 3.26 10.18
N PHE A 128 15.54 4.00 9.52
CA PHE A 128 16.97 3.95 9.78
C PHE A 128 17.51 5.31 10.27
N ASN A 129 18.57 5.27 11.07
CA ASN A 129 19.40 6.43 11.41
C ASN A 129 20.26 6.87 10.21
N SER A 130 21.03 7.95 10.36
CA SER A 130 21.99 8.40 9.34
C SER A 130 23.01 7.34 8.99
N ASP A 131 23.45 6.58 10.00
CA ASP A 131 24.54 5.61 9.83
C ASP A 131 24.04 4.34 9.11
N PRO A 132 24.83 3.79 8.16
CA PRO A 132 24.45 2.58 7.44
C PRO A 132 24.24 1.39 8.38
N GLY A 133 23.19 0.60 8.14
CA GLY A 133 22.90 -0.61 8.92
C GLY A 133 22.21 -0.38 10.27
N GLU A 134 21.96 0.86 10.68
CA GLU A 134 21.35 1.15 11.98
C GLU A 134 19.85 1.47 11.89
N LEU A 135 19.02 0.61 12.49
CA LEU A 135 17.61 0.92 12.72
C LEU A 135 17.48 2.01 13.78
N ASN A 136 16.52 2.91 13.59
CA ASN A 136 16.08 3.80 14.66
C ASN A 136 15.01 3.12 15.51
N ASN A 137 14.42 3.86 16.46
CA ASN A 137 13.38 3.30 17.34
C ASN A 137 12.12 2.84 16.57
N LEU A 138 11.77 3.49 15.46
CA LEU A 138 10.61 3.14 14.63
C LEU A 138 10.90 1.91 13.78
N GLY A 139 12.10 1.83 13.19
CA GLY A 139 12.59 0.65 12.50
C GLY A 139 12.64 -0.58 13.41
N THR A 140 13.15 -0.39 14.62
CA THR A 140 13.19 -1.45 15.65
C THR A 140 11.78 -1.89 16.04
N LEU A 141 10.84 -0.96 16.17
CA LEU A 141 9.43 -1.29 16.40
C LEU A 141 8.88 -2.12 15.23
N TYR A 142 9.00 -1.62 13.99
CA TYR A 142 8.41 -2.24 12.79
C TYR A 142 8.78 -3.72 12.64
N VAL A 143 10.06 -4.07 12.83
CA VAL A 143 10.53 -5.46 12.68
C VAL A 143 10.13 -6.39 13.84
N ASN A 144 9.66 -5.83 14.96
CA ASN A 144 9.25 -6.59 16.15
C ASN A 144 7.73 -6.61 16.38
N LEU A 145 6.94 -5.98 15.51
CA LEU A 145 5.48 -6.04 15.61
C LEU A 145 4.95 -7.47 15.39
N PRO A 146 3.82 -7.85 16.02
CA PRO A 146 3.19 -9.13 15.76
C PRO A 146 2.79 -9.28 14.29
N TYR A 147 2.89 -10.51 13.76
CA TYR A 147 2.50 -10.86 12.40
C TYR A 147 1.71 -12.17 12.38
N SER A 148 0.87 -12.32 11.36
CA SER A 148 0.16 -13.54 11.01
C SER A 148 1.07 -14.44 10.16
N LYS A 149 1.03 -15.75 10.41
CA LYS A 149 1.85 -16.75 9.72
C LYS A 149 1.14 -17.37 8.53
#